data_AF-A0A6M3KQY9-F1
#
_entry.id   AF-A0A6M3KQY9-F1
#
_cell.length_a   1.000
_cell.length_b   1.000
_cell.length_c   1.000
_cell.angle_alpha   90.00
_cell.angle_beta   90.00
_cell.angle_gamma   90.00
#
_symmetry.space_group_name_H-M   'P 1'
#
loop_
_entity.id
_entity.type
_entity.pdbx_description
1 polymer ?
#
loop_
_entity_poly.entity_id
_entity_poly.type
_entity_poly.pdbx_seq_one_letter_code
_entity_poly.pdbx_strand_id
1 'polypeptide(L)'
;MKTFSQEDRENAYNAKHGYCWVFGCTKKAEEAHHLLENTKLNNEKYPLFVQSIFNLFPICHDHHDSEEIYKIRIIEGQARIYEDWLHKFRNDTRNYG
;
A
#
# COMPACT_ATOMS: atom_id res chain seq x y z
N MET A 1 11.26 10.16 4.52
CA MET A 1 10.63 9.07 3.77
C MET A 1 9.29 9.58 3.31
N LYS A 2 8.95 9.45 2.02
CA LYS A 2 7.65 9.91 1.54
C LYS A 2 6.61 8.84 1.92
N THR A 3 5.53 9.29 2.54
CA THR A 3 4.38 8.51 2.99
C THR A 3 3.21 8.73 2.03
N PHE A 4 2.17 7.89 2.13
CA PHE A 4 0.93 8.06 1.37
C PHE A 4 0.36 9.47 1.50
N SER A 5 -0.15 10.02 0.39
CA SER A 5 -0.84 11.31 0.43
C SER A 5 -2.14 11.21 1.24
N GLN A 6 -2.68 12.35 1.69
CA GLN A 6 -3.99 12.37 2.35
C GLN A 6 -5.09 11.81 1.44
N GLU A 7 -5.06 12.15 0.16
CA GLU A 7 -5.99 11.64 -0.85
C GLU A 7 -5.91 10.12 -1.00
N ASP A 8 -4.70 9.54 -1.06
CA ASP A 8 -4.54 8.07 -1.13
C ASP A 8 -5.13 7.37 0.10
N ARG A 9 -4.93 7.96 1.29
CA ARG A 9 -5.48 7.43 2.54
C ARG A 9 -7.01 7.49 2.54
N GLU A 10 -7.58 8.64 2.15
CA GLU A 10 -9.03 8.81 2.06
C GLU A 10 -9.65 7.84 1.05
N ASN A 11 -9.05 7.71 -0.14
CA ASN A 11 -9.49 6.75 -1.16
C ASN A 11 -9.45 5.31 -0.65
N ALA A 12 -8.36 4.90 -0.01
CA ALA A 12 -8.22 3.55 0.53
C ALA A 12 -9.20 3.29 1.69
N TYR A 13 -9.42 4.26 2.57
CA TYR A 13 -10.38 4.14 3.67
C TYR A 13 -11.82 4.03 3.14
N ASN A 14 -12.18 4.85 2.15
CA ASN A 14 -13.50 4.82 1.51
C ASN A 14 -13.77 3.49 0.81
N ALA A 15 -12.78 2.89 0.16
CA ALA A 15 -12.91 1.59 -0.52
C ALA A 15 -13.33 0.43 0.41
N LYS A 16 -13.22 0.60 1.73
CA LYS A 16 -13.69 -0.37 2.73
C LYS A 16 -14.67 0.24 3.73
N HIS A 17 -15.33 1.32 3.36
CA HIS A 17 -16.30 2.00 4.22
C HIS A 17 -15.70 2.42 5.59
N GLY A 18 -14.40 2.73 5.62
CA GLY A 18 -13.68 3.21 6.81
C GLY A 18 -13.28 2.14 7.82
N TYR A 19 -13.33 0.85 7.47
CA TYR A 19 -12.97 -0.26 8.37
C TYR A 19 -11.58 -0.83 8.10
N CYS A 20 -10.99 -1.45 9.13
CA CYS A 20 -9.75 -2.21 9.05
C CYS A 20 -9.86 -3.35 8.03
N TRP A 21 -8.80 -3.59 7.26
CA TRP A 21 -8.78 -4.62 6.21
C TRP A 21 -8.33 -6.00 6.70
N VAL A 22 -7.85 -6.11 7.95
CA VAL A 22 -7.57 -7.42 8.56
C VAL A 22 -8.87 -8.21 8.66
N PHE A 23 -8.84 -9.47 8.20
CA PHE A 23 -10.02 -10.32 8.11
C PHE A 23 -10.72 -10.48 9.47
N GLY A 24 -12.04 -10.28 9.48
CA GLY A 24 -12.86 -10.37 10.69
C GLY A 24 -12.77 -9.16 11.62
N CYS A 25 -11.95 -8.15 11.31
CA CYS A 25 -11.88 -6.94 12.10
C CYS A 25 -13.08 -6.02 11.80
N THR A 26 -13.74 -5.54 12.85
CA THR A 26 -14.87 -4.61 12.77
C THR A 26 -14.52 -3.19 13.24
N LYS A 27 -13.25 -2.95 13.59
CA LYS A 27 -12.75 -1.65 14.04
C LYS A 27 -12.55 -0.71 12.86
N LYS A 28 -12.65 0.60 13.12
CA LYS A 28 -12.36 1.63 12.12
C LYS A 28 -10.89 1.58 11.73
N ALA A 29 -10.60 1.81 10.46
CA ALA A 29 -9.25 2.07 10.02
C ALA A 29 -8.86 3.49 10.42
N GLU A 30 -7.72 3.61 11.08
CA GLU A 30 -7.18 4.88 11.57
C GLU A 30 -5.80 5.13 10.96
N GLU A 31 -5.12 4.05 10.59
CA GLU A 31 -3.73 4.04 10.13
C GLU A 31 -3.61 3.42 8.75
N ALA A 32 -2.54 3.79 8.05
CA ALA A 32 -2.19 3.24 6.76
C ALA A 32 -0.89 2.45 6.90
N HIS A 33 -0.98 1.15 6.67
CA HIS A 33 0.17 0.25 6.70
C HIS A 33 0.72 0.04 5.29
N HIS A 34 2.04 -0.14 5.16
CA HIS A 34 2.64 -0.49 3.88
C HIS A 34 2.65 -2.01 3.71
N LEU A 35 2.18 -2.57 2.59
CA LEU A 35 2.23 -4.02 2.36
C LEU A 35 3.66 -4.53 2.23
N LEU A 36 4.47 -3.85 1.41
CA LEU A 36 5.92 -3.96 1.40
C LEU A 36 6.50 -2.86 2.29
N GLU A 37 7.39 -3.23 3.19
CA GLU A 37 8.00 -2.29 4.13
C GLU A 37 8.63 -1.07 3.43
N ASN A 38 8.34 0.12 3.97
CA ASN A 38 8.89 1.38 3.49
C ASN A 38 10.34 1.55 3.99
N THR A 39 11.25 0.73 3.49
CA THR A 39 12.69 0.81 3.80
C THR A 39 13.43 1.56 2.70
N LYS A 40 14.62 2.07 2.99
CA LYS A 40 15.47 2.71 1.97
C LYS A 40 15.72 1.77 0.78
N LEU A 41 16.05 0.51 1.06
CA LEU A 41 16.31 -0.51 0.03
C LEU A 41 15.08 -0.74 -0.87
N ASN A 42 13.88 -0.85 -0.27
CA ASN A 42 12.66 -1.07 -1.05
C ASN A 42 12.27 0.16 -1.87
N ASN A 43 12.50 1.39 -1.36
CA ASN A 43 12.29 2.60 -2.15
C ASN A 43 13.25 2.71 -3.33
N GLU A 44 14.48 2.20 -3.21
CA GLU A 44 15.44 2.17 -4.31
C GLU A 44 15.07 1.12 -5.37
N LYS A 45 14.59 -0.06 -4.95
CA LYS A 45 14.21 -1.15 -5.84
C LYS A 45 12.83 -0.98 -6.50
N TYR A 46 11.85 -0.50 -5.74
CA TYR A 46 10.42 -0.44 -6.12
C TYR A 46 9.82 0.96 -5.85
N PRO A 47 10.40 2.03 -6.41
CA PRO A 47 10.03 3.40 -6.08
C PRO A 47 8.58 3.73 -6.42
N LEU A 48 8.02 3.20 -7.51
CA LEU A 48 6.65 3.49 -7.91
C LEU A 48 5.66 2.75 -7.01
N PHE A 49 5.91 1.46 -6.78
CA PHE A 49 5.03 0.61 -6.03
C PHE A 49 4.98 1.01 -4.57
N VAL A 50 6.14 1.22 -3.91
CA VAL A 50 6.19 1.58 -2.48
C VAL A 50 5.36 2.82 -2.16
N GLN A 51 5.32 3.78 -3.10
CA GLN A 51 4.63 5.06 -2.98
C GLN A 51 3.21 5.04 -3.56
N SER A 52 2.75 3.90 -4.10
CA SER A 52 1.42 3.78 -4.70
C SER A 52 0.35 3.40 -3.68
N ILE A 53 -0.90 3.73 -3.99
CA ILE A 53 -2.08 3.26 -3.23
C ILE A 53 -2.16 1.72 -3.18
N PHE A 54 -1.55 1.01 -4.14
CA PHE A 54 -1.50 -0.46 -4.12
C PHE A 54 -0.62 -1.03 -3.02
N ASN A 55 0.28 -0.23 -2.45
CA ASN A 55 1.07 -0.62 -1.29
C ASN A 55 0.42 -0.19 0.03
N LEU A 56 -0.75 0.46 0.00
CA LEU A 56 -1.46 0.97 1.17
C LEU A 56 -2.47 -0.06 1.67
N PHE A 57 -2.42 -0.36 2.96
CA PHE A 57 -3.38 -1.23 3.65
C PHE A 57 -4.02 -0.50 4.85
N PRO A 58 -5.32 -0.14 4.78
CA PRO A 58 -6.01 0.49 5.89
C PRO A 58 -6.17 -0.43 7.10
N ILE A 59 -5.75 0.05 8.26
CA ILE A 59 -5.68 -0.76 9.49
C ILE A 59 -6.11 0.02 10.72
N CYS A 60 -6.63 -0.67 11.73
CA CYS A 60 -6.88 -0.08 13.05
C CYS A 60 -5.59 -0.11 13.89
N HIS A 61 -5.51 0.74 14.91
CA HIS A 61 -4.35 0.83 15.80
C HIS A 61 -3.92 -0.54 16.36
N ASP A 62 -4.86 -1.34 16.86
CA ASP A 62 -4.54 -2.63 17.48
C ASP A 62 -3.86 -3.63 16.54
N HIS A 63 -4.18 -3.56 15.25
CA HIS A 63 -3.60 -4.47 14.29
C HIS A 63 -2.30 -3.93 13.71
N HIS A 64 -2.01 -2.63 13.84
CA HIS A 64 -0.86 -2.02 13.19
C HIS A 64 0.47 -2.58 13.69
N ASP A 65 0.53 -2.97 14.96
CA ASP A 65 1.71 -3.57 15.60
C ASP A 65 1.52 -5.06 15.96
N SER A 66 0.44 -5.68 15.46
CA SER A 66 0.12 -7.08 15.75
C SER A 66 0.82 -8.05 14.80
N GLU A 67 0.88 -9.32 15.18
CA GLU A 67 1.39 -10.39 14.31
C GLU A 67 0.56 -10.60 13.03
N GLU A 68 -0.68 -10.11 12.98
CA GLU A 68 -1.52 -10.16 11.77
C GLU A 68 -0.90 -9.38 10.60
N ILE A 69 -0.06 -8.38 10.90
CA ILE A 69 0.68 -7.63 9.87
C ILE A 69 1.53 -8.56 9.01
N TYR A 70 2.21 -9.52 9.61
CA TYR A 70 3.10 -10.41 8.85
C TYR A 70 2.34 -11.26 7.83
N LYS A 71 1.04 -11.48 8.05
CA LYS A 71 0.17 -12.25 7.15
C LYS A 71 -0.32 -11.45 5.95
N ILE A 72 -0.32 -10.11 6.04
CA ILE A 72 -0.71 -9.23 4.93
C ILE A 72 0.51 -8.71 4.14
N ARG A 73 1.73 -8.92 4.64
CA ARG A 73 2.95 -8.53 3.93
C ARG A 73 3.02 -9.22 2.58
N ILE A 74 3.50 -8.48 1.60
CA ILE A 74 3.85 -9.04 0.29
C ILE A 74 5.34 -9.28 0.20
N ILE A 75 5.72 -10.26 -0.62
CA ILE A 75 7.12 -10.61 -0.86
C ILE A 75 7.71 -9.79 -2.01
N GLU A 76 9.04 -9.76 -2.10
CA GLU A 76 9.80 -9.02 -3.12
C GLU A 76 9.35 -9.34 -4.56
N GLY A 77 9.03 -10.61 -4.85
CA GLY A 77 8.53 -11.02 -6.15
C GLY A 77 7.19 -10.37 -6.54
N GLN A 78 6.29 -10.17 -5.59
CA GLN A 78 5.01 -9.49 -5.83
C GLN A 78 5.21 -7.99 -6.03
N ALA A 79 6.09 -7.36 -5.24
CA ALA A 79 6.44 -5.96 -5.40
C ALA A 79 7.02 -5.65 -6.79
N ARG A 80 7.89 -6.54 -7.31
CA ARG A 80 8.41 -6.43 -8.68
C ARG A 80 7.30 -6.44 -9.73
N ILE A 81 6.32 -7.33 -9.62
CA ILE A 81 5.20 -7.40 -10.57
C ILE A 81 4.43 -6.07 -10.60
N TYR A 82 4.15 -5.48 -9.44
CA TYR A 82 3.50 -4.17 -9.38
C TYR A 82 4.35 -3.05 -9.95
N GLU A 83 5.65 -3.02 -9.62
CA GLU A 83 6.59 -2.02 -10.14
C GLU A 83 6.66 -2.04 -11.67
N ASP A 84 6.83 -3.24 -12.25
CA ASP A 84 6.90 -3.45 -13.70
C ASP A 84 5.59 -3.01 -14.38
N TRP A 85 4.44 -3.33 -13.78
CA TRP A 85 3.14 -2.92 -14.29
C TRP A 85 2.95 -1.39 -14.23
N LEU A 86 3.33 -0.74 -13.12
CA LEU A 86 3.24 0.71 -12.96
C LEU A 86 4.14 1.46 -13.95
N HIS A 87 5.35 0.95 -14.21
CA HIS A 87 6.24 1.50 -15.23
C HIS A 87 5.62 1.42 -16.62
N LYS A 88 5.06 0.26 -16.98
CA LYS A 88 4.39 0.08 -18.27
C LYS A 88 3.21 1.02 -18.43
N PHE A 89 2.33 1.08 -17.42
CA PHE A 89 1.16 1.95 -17.44
C PHE A 89 1.52 3.44 -17.59
N ARG A 90 2.55 3.90 -16.88
CA ARG A 90 3.04 5.28 -16.98
C ARG A 90 3.66 5.60 -18.36
N ASN A 91 4.29 4.62 -19.00
CA ASN A 91 4.83 4.81 -20.35
C ASN A 91 3.72 4.81 -21.40
N ASP A 92 2.70 3.98 -21.25
CA ASP A 92 1.56 3.92 -22.18
C ASP A 92 0.77 5.24 -22.13
N THR A 93 0.52 5.80 -20.94
CA THR A 93 -0.19 7.08 -20.77
C THR A 93 0.54 8.30 -21.33
N ARG A 94 1.87 8.28 -21.41
CA ARG A 94 2.66 9.33 -22.08
C ARG A 94 2.51 9.32 -23.60
N ASN A 95 2.07 8.22 -24.19
CA ASN A 95 1.85 8.11 -25.62
C ASN A 95 0.44 8.57 -26.05
N TYR A 96 -0.42 8.94 -25.09
CA TYR A 96 -1.77 9.47 -25.31
C TYR A 96 -1.94 10.93 -24.84
N GLY A 97 -0.83 11.60 -24.47
CA GLY A 97 -0.80 12.99 -24.00
C GLY A 97 -0.23 13.94 -25.04
#